data_AF-A0A1S8WSW3-F1
#
_entry.id   AF-A0A1S8WSW3-F1
#
_cell.length_a   1.000
_cell.length_b   1.000
_cell.length_c   1.000
_cell.angle_alpha   90.00
_cell.angle_beta   90.00
_cell.angle_gamma   90.00
#
_symmetry.space_group_name_H-M   'P 1'
#
loop_
_entity.id
_entity.type
_entity.pdbx_description
1 polymer ?
#
loop_
_entity_poly.entity_id
_entity_poly.type
_entity_poly.pdbx_seq_one_letter_code
_entity_poly.pdbx_strand_id
1 'polypeptide(L)'
;MTEDPKLGPLTLMDSGISKQNVIMKVHNFEVAVEGLGVLKGGPLKSEYKLVQFHFHWGSGNTWGSEHLVNGVSSPSEVHCVFFKEGYGSILDAMKHPDGIAVLGSFL
;
A
#
# COMPACT_ATOMS: atom_id res chain seq x y z
N MET A 1 -23.40 -5.81 -6.95
CA MET A 1 -22.27 -6.06 -6.04
C MET A 1 -22.76 -7.04 -4.98
N THR A 2 -21.97 -8.05 -4.65
CA THR A 2 -22.24 -8.95 -3.52
C THR A 2 -21.30 -8.56 -2.39
N GLU A 3 -21.84 -8.37 -1.20
CA GLU A 3 -21.07 -8.07 0.01
C GLU A 3 -20.56 -9.37 0.63
N ASP A 4 -19.31 -9.39 1.10
CA ASP A 4 -18.78 -10.48 1.92
C ASP A 4 -18.87 -10.09 3.41
N PRO A 5 -19.82 -10.65 4.18
CA PRO A 5 -20.00 -10.30 5.58
C PRO A 5 -18.84 -10.75 6.48
N LYS A 6 -17.89 -11.53 5.96
CA LYS A 6 -16.70 -11.97 6.71
C LYS A 6 -15.58 -10.93 6.70
N LEU A 7 -15.64 -9.93 5.82
CA LEU A 7 -14.64 -8.88 5.76
C LEU A 7 -14.85 -7.87 6.90
N GLY A 8 -14.00 -7.97 7.91
CA GLY A 8 -13.93 -7.00 9.01
C GLY A 8 -13.21 -5.70 8.64
N PRO A 9 -13.10 -4.75 9.58
CA PRO A 9 -12.37 -3.51 9.35
C PRO A 9 -10.86 -3.75 9.22
N LEU A 10 -10.21 -2.93 8.41
CA LEU A 10 -8.76 -2.76 8.40
C LEU A 10 -8.36 -1.76 9.50
N THR A 11 -7.23 -2.01 10.15
CA THR A 11 -6.65 -1.11 11.15
C THR A 11 -5.21 -0.81 10.79
N LEU A 12 -4.91 0.48 10.65
CA LEU A 12 -3.55 0.99 10.49
C LEU A 12 -3.11 1.59 11.84
N MET A 13 -2.02 1.07 12.37
CA MET A 13 -1.39 1.59 13.59
C MET A 13 -0.09 2.30 13.20
N ASP A 14 -0.02 3.61 13.43
CA ASP A 14 1.22 4.37 13.35
C ASP A 14 1.76 4.55 14.76
N SER A 15 2.89 3.91 15.06
CA SER A 15 3.58 4.05 16.34
C SER A 15 4.93 4.77 16.19
N GLY A 16 5.05 5.62 15.16
CA GLY A 16 6.17 6.53 14.98
C GLY A 16 7.02 6.16 13.77
N ILE A 17 6.55 6.52 12.58
CA ILE A 17 7.42 6.60 11.41
C ILE A 17 8.54 7.60 11.74
N SER A 18 9.79 7.11 11.77
CA SER A 18 10.93 7.84 12.34
C SER A 18 11.93 8.34 11.29
N LYS A 19 11.94 7.75 10.09
CA LYS A 19 12.70 8.25 8.95
C LYS A 19 11.91 8.08 7.67
N GLN A 20 11.99 9.09 6.81
CA GLN A 20 11.42 9.10 5.48
C GLN A 20 12.51 9.51 4.49
N ASN A 21 12.88 8.61 3.58
CA ASN A 21 13.83 8.89 2.51
C ASN A 21 13.07 8.96 1.19
N VAL A 22 13.15 10.11 0.52
CA VAL A 22 12.61 10.25 -0.85
C VAL A 22 13.65 9.71 -1.82
N ILE A 23 13.27 8.69 -2.58
CA ILE A 23 14.10 8.04 -3.58
C ILE A 23 13.46 8.32 -4.95
N MET A 24 14.16 9.10 -5.77
CA MET A 24 13.72 9.38 -7.15
C MET A 24 14.02 8.18 -8.04
N LYS A 25 13.03 7.76 -8.82
CA LYS A 25 13.15 6.70 -9.83
C LYS A 25 12.85 7.27 -11.22
N VAL A 26 13.04 6.46 -12.26
CA VAL A 26 12.84 6.88 -13.65
C VAL A 26 11.37 7.25 -13.93
N HIS A 27 10.42 6.59 -13.27
CA HIS A 27 9.00 6.72 -13.56
C HIS A 27 8.15 7.24 -12.39
N ASN A 28 8.72 7.33 -11.18
CA ASN A 28 8.03 7.81 -10.00
C ASN A 28 9.04 8.27 -8.93
N PHE A 29 8.54 8.53 -7.72
CA PHE A 29 9.35 8.53 -6.50
C PHE A 29 8.75 7.54 -5.52
N GLU A 30 9.59 6.99 -4.65
CA GLU A 30 9.12 6.27 -3.47
C GLU A 30 9.60 6.99 -2.21
N VAL A 31 8.76 6.95 -1.19
CA VAL A 31 9.13 7.38 0.16
C VAL A 31 9.36 6.12 0.97
N ALA A 32 10.64 5.75 1.13
CA ALA A 32 11.03 4.65 2.00
C ALA A 32 10.85 5.08 3.46
N VAL A 33 10.20 4.24 4.26
CA VAL A 33 9.93 4.53 5.67
C VAL A 33 10.65 3.54 6.60
N GLU A 34 11.16 4.05 7.71
CA GLU A 34 11.58 3.24 8.86
C GLU A 34 10.64 3.51 10.03
N GLY A 35 10.12 2.45 10.65
CA GLY A 35 9.27 2.57 11.83
C GLY A 35 8.30 1.39 12.01
N LEU A 36 7.36 1.59 12.93
CA LEU A 36 6.39 0.58 13.37
C LEU A 36 5.00 0.81 12.77
N GLY A 37 4.93 1.26 11.51
CA GLY A 37 3.67 1.31 10.77
C GLY A 37 3.17 -0.11 10.53
N VAL A 38 2.03 -0.49 11.11
CA VAL A 38 1.49 -1.85 11.03
C VAL A 38 0.06 -1.84 10.51
N LEU A 39 -0.19 -2.69 9.51
CA LEU A 39 -1.51 -2.98 8.97
C LEU A 39 -2.00 -4.36 9.43
N LYS A 40 -3.26 -4.43 9.87
CA LYS A 40 -3.94 -5.68 10.21
C LYS A 40 -5.45 -5.60 10.04
N GLY A 41 -6.14 -6.73 10.21
CA GLY A 41 -7.59 -6.83 10.05
C GLY A 41 -8.00 -7.05 8.60
N GLY A 42 -9.28 -6.82 8.29
CA GLY A 42 -9.85 -7.09 6.97
C GLY A 42 -9.57 -8.53 6.51
N PRO A 43 -9.10 -8.74 5.26
CA PRO A 43 -8.78 -10.07 4.74
C PRO A 43 -7.41 -10.60 5.21
N LEU A 44 -6.63 -9.84 6.00
CA LEU A 44 -5.25 -10.18 6.35
C LEU A 44 -5.20 -11.19 7.50
N LYS A 45 -4.39 -12.24 7.33
CA LYS A 45 -4.20 -13.30 8.33
C LYS A 45 -3.05 -13.04 9.32
N SER A 46 -2.37 -11.91 9.19
CA SER A 46 -1.18 -11.53 9.95
C SER A 46 -1.06 -10.02 10.02
N GLU A 47 -0.14 -9.53 10.83
CA GLU A 47 0.34 -8.14 10.78
C GLU A 47 1.30 -7.95 9.59
N TYR A 48 1.23 -6.77 8.97
CA TYR A 48 2.07 -6.37 7.84
C TYR A 48 2.75 -5.05 8.16
N LYS A 49 4.06 -4.96 7.91
CA LYS A 49 4.90 -3.79 8.24
C LYS A 49 5.02 -2.88 7.03
N LEU A 50 4.74 -1.59 7.22
CA LEU A 50 4.89 -0.55 6.20
C LEU A 50 6.37 -0.40 5.84
N VAL A 51 6.65 -0.35 4.53
CA VAL A 51 8.02 -0.19 4.02
C VAL A 51 8.22 1.04 3.16
N GLN A 52 7.19 1.40 2.39
CA GLN A 52 7.20 2.57 1.53
C GLN A 52 5.79 2.97 1.15
N PHE A 53 5.66 4.19 0.65
CA PHE A 53 4.55 4.53 -0.22
C PHE A 53 5.05 5.25 -1.48
N HIS A 54 4.25 5.20 -2.53
CA HIS A 54 4.50 5.89 -3.79
C HIS A 54 3.18 6.28 -4.45
N PHE A 55 3.26 7.12 -5.48
CA PHE A 55 2.10 7.62 -6.21
C PHE A 55 2.19 7.21 -7.68
N HIS A 56 1.02 7.03 -8.26
CA HIS A 56 0.78 7.03 -9.70
C HIS A 56 -0.08 8.25 -10.03
N TRP A 57 0.23 8.94 -11.12
CA TRP A 57 -0.51 10.12 -11.55
C TRP A 57 -0.48 10.25 -13.08
N GLY A 58 -1.51 10.88 -13.63
CA GLY A 58 -1.60 11.16 -15.06
C GLY A 58 -1.09 12.55 -15.42
N SER A 59 -1.13 12.88 -16.70
CA SER A 59 -0.72 14.22 -17.17
C SER A 59 -1.78 15.31 -16.95
N GLY A 60 -2.96 14.95 -16.41
CA GLY A 60 -4.05 15.88 -16.16
C GLY A 60 -4.98 15.38 -15.06
N ASN A 61 -5.97 16.22 -14.71
CA ASN A 61 -6.80 16.02 -13.51
C ASN A 61 -8.01 15.10 -13.74
N THR A 62 -7.99 14.25 -14.76
CA THR A 62 -9.11 13.36 -15.11
C THR A 62 -8.69 11.91 -15.29
N TRP A 63 -7.40 11.62 -15.17
CA TRP A 63 -6.85 10.28 -15.32
C TRP A 63 -5.51 10.18 -14.60
N GLY A 64 -5.16 8.98 -14.13
CA GLY A 64 -3.86 8.74 -13.50
C GLY A 64 -3.82 7.66 -12.44
N SER A 65 -4.97 7.28 -11.87
CA SER A 65 -5.09 6.07 -11.06
C SER A 65 -4.87 4.82 -11.90
N GLU A 66 -4.26 3.79 -11.32
CA GLU A 66 -4.11 2.49 -11.97
C GLU A 66 -5.43 1.71 -11.93
N HIS A 67 -6.12 1.74 -10.78
CA HIS A 67 -7.44 1.16 -10.63
C HIS A 67 -8.53 2.10 -11.17
N LEU A 68 -9.62 1.49 -11.65
CA LEU A 68 -10.81 2.20 -12.12
C LEU A 68 -12.03 1.73 -11.34
N VAL A 69 -12.89 2.66 -10.91
CA VAL A 69 -14.18 2.35 -10.30
C VAL A 69 -15.26 2.58 -11.34
N ASN A 70 -15.98 1.51 -11.73
CA ASN A 70 -16.98 1.57 -12.80
C ASN A 70 -16.44 2.15 -14.12
N GLY A 71 -15.17 1.90 -14.44
CA GLY A 71 -14.51 2.41 -15.65
C GLY A 71 -14.05 3.87 -15.56
N VAL A 72 -14.18 4.52 -14.39
CA VAL A 72 -13.72 5.90 -14.15
C VAL A 72 -12.37 5.88 -13.43
N SER A 73 -11.43 6.68 -13.92
CA SER A 73 -10.11 6.91 -13.31
C SER A 73 -10.13 8.17 -12.44
N SER A 74 -9.33 8.18 -11.38
CA SER A 74 -9.00 9.37 -10.60
C SER A 74 -7.69 10.01 -11.09
N PRO A 75 -7.44 11.30 -10.79
CA PRO A 75 -6.18 11.98 -11.13
C PRO A 75 -4.92 11.25 -10.66
N SER A 76 -4.98 10.62 -9.49
CA SER A 76 -3.86 9.86 -8.95
C SER A 76 -4.30 8.75 -7.99
N GLU A 77 -3.36 7.86 -7.68
CA GLU A 77 -3.52 6.79 -6.72
C GLU A 77 -2.25 6.66 -5.88
N VAL A 78 -2.39 6.63 -4.55
CA VAL A 78 -1.28 6.32 -3.64
C VAL A 78 -1.31 4.86 -3.26
N HIS A 79 -0.14 4.21 -3.31
CA HIS A 79 0.08 2.85 -2.85
C HIS A 79 0.95 2.88 -1.60
N CYS A 80 0.39 2.48 -0.46
CA CYS A 80 1.16 2.18 0.75
C CYS A 80 1.47 0.68 0.77
N VAL A 81 2.76 0.33 0.71
CA VAL A 81 3.22 -1.05 0.56
C VAL A 81 3.67 -1.61 1.90
N PHE A 82 3.15 -2.78 2.23
CA PHE A 82 3.46 -3.52 3.45
C PHE A 82 3.91 -4.94 3.12
N PHE A 83 4.80 -5.51 3.94
CA PHE A 83 5.13 -6.94 3.86
C PHE A 83 4.72 -7.69 5.13
N LYS A 84 4.35 -8.95 4.97
CA LYS A 84 3.88 -9.80 6.07
C LYS A 84 4.99 -10.03 7.10
N GLU A 85 4.69 -9.81 8.37
CA GLU A 85 5.62 -10.12 9.44
C GLU A 85 5.97 -11.61 9.47
N GLY A 86 7.23 -11.94 9.76
CA GLY A 86 7.75 -13.30 9.83
C GLY A 86 8.63 -13.72 8.64
N TYR A 87 8.57 -13.03 7.49
CA TYR A 87 9.46 -13.32 6.36
C TYR A 87 10.87 -12.70 6.45
N GLY A 88 11.16 -11.93 7.50
CA GLY A 88 12.47 -11.32 7.74
C GLY A 88 12.76 -10.09 6.87
N SER A 89 12.49 -10.16 5.56
CA SER A 89 12.67 -9.03 4.63
C SER A 89 11.52 -8.95 3.61
N ILE A 90 11.34 -7.77 3.00
CA ILE A 90 10.40 -7.61 1.89
C ILE A 90 10.79 -8.48 0.67
N LEU A 91 12.09 -8.63 0.40
CA LEU A 91 12.58 -9.43 -0.73
C LEU A 91 12.22 -10.91 -0.57
N ASP A 92 12.22 -11.41 0.67
CA ASP A 92 11.78 -12.76 0.97
C ASP A 92 10.26 -12.87 0.93
N ALA A 93 9.55 -11.89 1.49
CA ALA A 93 8.10 -11.84 1.44
C ALA A 93 7.56 -11.86 0.00
N MET A 94 8.18 -11.13 -0.94
CA MET A 94 7.79 -11.09 -2.35
C MET A 94 7.81 -12.47 -3.05
N LYS A 95 8.47 -13.47 -2.47
CA LYS A 95 8.50 -14.85 -3.00
C LYS A 95 7.23 -15.64 -2.62
N HIS A 96 6.35 -15.05 -1.82
CA HIS A 96 5.14 -15.69 -1.29
C HIS A 96 3.87 -14.94 -1.74
N PRO A 97 2.79 -15.67 -2.06
CA PRO A 97 1.55 -15.07 -2.58
C PRO A 97 0.83 -14.18 -1.56
N ASP A 98 1.06 -14.37 -0.26
CA ASP A 98 0.55 -13.55 0.83
C ASP A 98 1.64 -12.69 1.47
N GLY A 99 2.77 -12.50 0.79
CA GLY A 99 3.90 -11.76 1.35
C GLY A 99 3.71 -10.26 1.38
N ILE A 100 2.88 -9.70 0.50
CA ILE A 100 2.69 -8.27 0.30
C ILE A 100 1.22 -7.90 0.45
N ALA A 101 0.96 -6.80 1.14
CA ALA A 101 -0.33 -6.12 1.14
C ALA A 101 -0.13 -4.67 0.69
N VAL A 102 -1.03 -4.16 -0.15
CA VAL A 102 -1.01 -2.77 -0.62
C VAL A 102 -2.33 -2.11 -0.25
N LEU A 103 -2.27 -0.97 0.44
CA LEU A 103 -3.41 -0.07 0.57
C LEU A 103 -3.36 0.96 -0.55
N GLY A 104 -4.38 0.92 -1.41
CA GLY A 104 -4.62 1.93 -2.44
C GLY A 104 -5.59 3.00 -1.95
N SER A 105 -5.30 4.27 -2.21
CA SER A 105 -6.27 5.36 -2.08
C SER A 105 -6.26 6.24 -3.32
N PHE A 106 -7.45 6.56 -3.82
CA PHE A 106 -7.64 7.51 -4.91
C PHE A 106 -7.47 8.95 -4.42
N LEU A 107 -6.99 9.81 -5.31
CA LEU A 107 -6.71 11.24 -5.09
C LEU A 107 -7.18 12.05 -6.31
#